data_AF-A0AAE0JTY3-F1
#
_entry.id   AF-A0AAE0JTY3-F1
#
_cell.length_a   1.000
_cell.length_b   1.000
_cell.length_c   1.000
_cell.angle_alpha   90.00
_cell.angle_beta   90.00
_cell.angle_gamma   90.00
#
_symmetry.space_group_name_H-M   'P 1'
#
loop_
_entity.id
_entity.type
_entity.pdbx_description
1 polymer ?
#
loop_
_entity_poly.entity_id
_entity_poly.type
_entity_poly.pdbx_seq_one_letter_code
_entity_poly.pdbx_strand_id
1 'polypeptide(L)'
;MDDSTSCNIEVNPDIIGIGVRVALYVQALAGPIASFAAPKGSRKLLALANKTMGFMGLALLITSFSFAGKHELDLFHALCLFHLIGLVGLSISGAGEEKHSSSVVEFGSRVLHYLGLLGFFIFQIYVFATAPTFGPQPECNDGVRYVLFGIDTPATSPAFRGLFIAMFAIMLFVSVLSLLRDESDESDENKGDYIMGKILETVLRLLCFGEGAIFLLLMAFFAKMKKSRQEDDGKEGYKLLGEVVGRSYVIVMLELIIHRNSDSSTANEWGFGQILSMVLLLGPLAELVSGYSESKGPSFTHNDRFRFFLQPLIRIVVSAVDLAICAAGGAAAAATGAHVNGDPVTSGIVRYGALGGVIGSGVLGVCVFVAKAASTVTSSTLVFAVSPLGAGFAIALAICNRVLGEAPNAILLGAILGGIPTIFGSSWNAAGGPNRSLLIMADAVRASSDAIGLSLFVVSILAALAGIGFDAIGGAVFAQVARTNGFPICTLGSAAAAGAVYSVIVYILHIPQSIGWISLSRGHHPSFSDSD
;
A
#
# COMPACT_ATOMS: atom_id res chain seq x y z
N MET A 1 26.29 -39.71 -7.50
CA MET A 1 25.87 -38.29 -7.63
C MET A 1 24.38 -38.36 -7.54
N ASP A 2 23.89 -38.42 -6.31
CA ASP A 2 22.45 -38.45 -6.05
C ASP A 2 21.90 -37.12 -6.55
N ASP A 3 20.98 -37.24 -7.50
CA ASP A 3 20.18 -36.17 -8.06
C ASP A 3 19.67 -35.34 -6.88
N SER A 4 20.10 -34.08 -6.79
CA SER A 4 19.66 -33.17 -5.74
C SER A 4 18.14 -33.17 -5.78
N THR A 5 17.52 -33.88 -4.85
CA THR A 5 16.08 -34.09 -4.76
C THR A 5 15.43 -32.73 -4.89
N SER A 6 14.85 -32.46 -6.07
CA SER A 6 14.16 -31.21 -6.31
C SER A 6 13.09 -31.11 -5.24
N CYS A 7 13.24 -30.14 -4.35
CA CYS A 7 12.23 -29.90 -3.33
C CYS A 7 10.91 -29.60 -4.06
N ASN A 8 10.00 -30.56 -4.07
CA ASN A 8 8.68 -30.41 -4.66
C ASN A 8 7.68 -30.29 -3.53
N ILE A 9 7.20 -29.07 -3.31
CA ILE A 9 6.21 -28.77 -2.29
C ILE A 9 4.85 -29.15 -2.86
N GLU A 10 4.24 -30.20 -2.32
CA GLU A 10 2.93 -30.66 -2.74
C GLU A 10 1.86 -29.62 -2.37
N VAL A 11 1.10 -29.16 -3.36
CA VAL A 11 0.03 -28.19 -3.16
C VAL A 11 -1.13 -28.87 -2.45
N ASN A 12 -1.51 -28.36 -1.28
CA ASN A 12 -2.71 -28.80 -0.60
C ASN A 12 -3.97 -28.16 -1.24
N PRO A 13 -4.81 -28.92 -1.97
CA PRO A 13 -5.96 -28.39 -2.70
C PRO A 13 -7.09 -27.90 -1.78
N ASP A 14 -7.07 -28.24 -0.49
CA ASP A 14 -8.08 -27.76 0.47
C ASP A 14 -7.74 -26.37 1.02
N ILE A 15 -6.45 -26.01 1.04
CA ILE A 15 -5.99 -24.70 1.54
C ILE A 15 -5.92 -23.69 0.40
N ILE A 16 -5.26 -24.05 -0.70
CA ILE A 16 -4.97 -23.14 -1.81
C ILE A 16 -5.49 -23.65 -3.14
N GLY A 17 -6.45 -24.56 -3.14
CA GLY A 17 -7.03 -25.10 -4.36
C GLY A 17 -7.73 -24.06 -5.24
N ILE A 18 -7.79 -24.31 -6.55
CA ILE A 18 -8.33 -23.36 -7.52
C ILE A 18 -9.76 -22.90 -7.17
N GLY A 19 -10.65 -23.80 -6.75
CA GLY A 19 -12.01 -23.39 -6.36
C GLY A 19 -12.06 -22.53 -5.09
N VAL A 20 -11.21 -22.79 -4.09
CA VAL A 20 -11.10 -21.92 -2.90
C VAL A 20 -10.63 -20.52 -3.31
N ARG A 21 -9.59 -20.44 -4.15
CA ARG A 21 -9.04 -19.16 -4.62
C ARG A 21 -10.06 -18.38 -5.43
N VAL A 22 -10.68 -19.00 -6.44
CA VAL A 22 -11.72 -18.36 -7.27
C VAL A 22 -12.88 -17.87 -6.42
N ALA A 23 -13.30 -18.61 -5.38
CA ALA A 23 -14.38 -18.19 -4.50
C ALA A 23 -14.03 -16.87 -3.80
N LEU A 24 -12.84 -16.84 -3.20
CA LEU A 24 -12.35 -15.69 -2.46
C LEU A 24 -12.09 -14.50 -3.40
N TYR A 25 -11.66 -14.73 -4.64
CA TYR A 25 -11.42 -13.68 -5.63
C TYR A 25 -12.72 -13.03 -6.06
N VAL A 26 -13.71 -13.84 -6.42
CA VAL A 26 -15.04 -13.36 -6.81
C VAL A 26 -15.66 -12.59 -5.64
N GLN A 27 -15.61 -13.13 -4.42
CA GLN A 27 -16.20 -12.47 -3.27
C GLN A 27 -15.49 -11.15 -2.91
N ALA A 28 -14.16 -11.13 -2.99
CA ALA A 28 -13.36 -9.93 -2.76
C ALA A 28 -13.65 -8.84 -3.80
N LEU A 29 -13.88 -9.18 -5.06
CA LEU A 29 -14.13 -8.19 -6.11
C LEU A 29 -15.61 -7.80 -6.26
N ALA A 30 -16.54 -8.73 -5.96
CA ALA A 30 -17.97 -8.55 -6.17
C ALA A 30 -18.54 -7.32 -5.43
N GLY A 31 -18.20 -7.13 -4.16
CA GLY A 31 -18.69 -5.99 -3.36
C GLY A 31 -18.31 -4.63 -3.96
N PRO A 32 -17.00 -4.35 -4.14
CA PRO A 32 -16.56 -3.09 -4.74
C PRO A 32 -17.05 -2.88 -6.17
N ILE A 33 -17.09 -3.92 -7.01
CA ILE A 33 -17.59 -3.83 -8.40
C ILE A 33 -19.10 -3.55 -8.43
N ALA A 34 -19.89 -4.26 -7.61
CA ALA A 34 -21.33 -3.98 -7.49
C ALA A 34 -21.57 -2.57 -6.96
N SER A 35 -20.72 -2.10 -6.04
CA SER A 35 -20.79 -0.74 -5.51
C SER A 35 -20.50 0.32 -6.57
N PHE A 36 -19.58 0.03 -7.48
CA PHE A 36 -19.31 0.86 -8.65
C PHE A 36 -20.48 0.88 -9.63
N ALA A 37 -21.16 -0.26 -9.82
CA ALA A 37 -22.29 -0.38 -10.73
C ALA A 37 -23.62 0.19 -10.18
N ALA A 38 -23.77 0.27 -8.84
CA ALA A 38 -25.02 0.65 -8.16
C ALA A 38 -24.81 1.53 -6.90
N PRO A 39 -24.38 2.80 -7.02
CA PRO A 39 -23.96 3.62 -5.88
C PRO A 39 -25.02 3.85 -4.79
N LYS A 40 -26.31 3.93 -5.16
CA LYS A 40 -27.39 4.28 -4.22
C LYS A 40 -27.83 3.12 -3.30
N GLY A 41 -27.68 1.88 -3.76
CA GLY A 41 -28.09 0.67 -3.00
C GLY A 41 -26.92 -0.12 -2.41
N SER A 42 -25.69 0.20 -2.81
CA SER A 42 -24.52 -0.64 -2.54
C SER A 42 -24.02 -0.62 -1.12
N ARG A 43 -24.31 0.40 -0.31
CA ARG A 43 -23.73 0.52 1.04
C ARG A 43 -24.11 -0.65 1.96
N LYS A 44 -25.39 -1.06 1.95
CA LYS A 44 -25.85 -2.23 2.72
C LYS A 44 -25.19 -3.51 2.21
N LEU A 45 -25.12 -3.64 0.89
CA LEU A 45 -24.55 -4.82 0.23
C LEU A 45 -23.04 -4.94 0.47
N LEU A 46 -22.31 -3.84 0.41
CA LEU A 46 -20.88 -3.75 0.68
C LEU A 46 -20.61 -4.03 2.17
N ALA A 47 -21.44 -3.52 3.08
CA ALA A 47 -21.33 -3.81 4.50
C ALA A 47 -21.53 -5.31 4.78
N LEU A 48 -22.54 -5.93 4.16
CA LEU A 48 -22.79 -7.36 4.28
C LEU A 48 -21.65 -8.20 3.69
N ALA A 49 -21.20 -7.84 2.48
CA ALA A 49 -20.07 -8.49 1.83
C ALA A 49 -18.79 -8.40 2.68
N ASN A 50 -18.49 -7.22 3.23
CA ASN A 50 -17.33 -7.01 4.11
C ASN A 50 -17.43 -7.83 5.39
N LYS A 51 -18.62 -7.92 6.00
CA LYS A 51 -18.84 -8.75 7.19
C LYS A 51 -18.59 -10.23 6.90
N THR A 52 -19.14 -10.75 5.79
CA THR A 52 -18.91 -12.14 5.38
C THR A 52 -17.42 -12.39 5.08
N MET A 53 -16.74 -11.45 4.42
CA MET A 53 -15.30 -11.53 4.19
C MET A 53 -14.48 -11.53 5.47
N GLY A 54 -14.85 -10.71 6.47
CA GLY A 54 -14.21 -10.72 7.78
C GLY A 54 -14.33 -12.07 8.50
N PHE A 55 -15.49 -12.72 8.44
CA PHE A 55 -15.67 -14.06 8.99
C PHE A 55 -14.84 -15.11 8.25
N MET A 56 -14.77 -15.05 6.92
CA MET A 56 -13.90 -15.94 6.15
C MET A 56 -12.43 -15.73 6.48
N GLY A 57 -11.98 -14.47 6.63
CA GLY A 57 -10.61 -14.16 7.04
C GLY A 57 -10.28 -14.74 8.41
N LEU A 58 -11.22 -14.66 9.37
CA LEU A 58 -11.06 -15.26 10.68
C LEU A 58 -11.00 -16.80 10.59
N ALA A 59 -11.87 -17.42 9.78
CA ALA A 59 -11.85 -18.86 9.57
C ALA A 59 -10.53 -19.33 8.95
N LEU A 60 -10.00 -18.60 7.96
CA LEU A 60 -8.68 -18.84 7.38
C LEU A 60 -7.59 -18.72 8.43
N LEU A 61 -7.63 -17.68 9.28
CA LEU A 61 -6.65 -17.50 10.36
C LEU A 61 -6.67 -18.64 11.38
N ILE A 62 -7.85 -19.07 11.83
CA ILE A 62 -8.00 -20.22 12.75
C ILE A 62 -7.46 -21.49 12.09
N THR A 63 -7.75 -21.68 10.80
CA THR A 63 -7.23 -22.80 10.01
C THR A 63 -5.70 -22.75 9.97
N SER A 64 -5.10 -21.60 9.68
CA SER A 64 -3.64 -21.42 9.71
C SER A 64 -3.04 -21.81 11.05
N PHE A 65 -3.64 -21.39 12.18
CA PHE A 65 -3.18 -21.79 13.50
C PHE A 65 -3.30 -23.30 13.74
N SER A 66 -4.39 -23.91 13.31
CA SER A 66 -4.62 -25.34 13.50
C SER A 66 -3.61 -26.18 12.73
N PHE A 67 -3.38 -25.88 11.45
CA PHE A 67 -2.40 -26.60 10.62
C PHE A 67 -0.96 -26.34 11.07
N ALA A 68 -0.62 -25.09 11.43
CA ALA A 68 0.70 -24.77 11.95
C ALA A 68 0.98 -25.49 13.28
N GLY A 69 -0.01 -25.56 14.18
CA GLY A 69 0.11 -26.26 15.47
C GLY A 69 0.29 -27.78 15.35
N LYS A 70 -0.13 -28.37 14.23
CA LYS A 70 0.09 -29.80 13.91
C LYS A 70 1.38 -30.06 13.12
N HIS A 71 2.16 -29.01 12.82
CA HIS A 71 3.30 -29.08 11.89
C HIS A 71 2.91 -29.59 10.48
N GLU A 72 1.66 -29.36 10.06
CA GLU A 72 1.14 -29.75 8.75
C GLU A 72 1.15 -28.59 7.74
N LEU A 73 1.44 -27.36 8.20
CA LEU A 73 1.54 -26.18 7.35
C LEU A 73 2.99 -25.90 6.95
N ASP A 74 3.31 -25.96 5.67
CA ASP A 74 4.60 -25.53 5.15
C ASP A 74 4.69 -24.00 4.96
N LEU A 75 5.91 -23.51 4.71
CA LEU A 75 6.16 -22.07 4.54
C LEU A 75 5.41 -21.51 3.33
N PHE A 76 5.32 -22.29 2.24
CA PHE A 76 4.66 -21.87 1.02
C PHE A 76 3.16 -21.67 1.20
N HIS A 77 2.45 -22.62 1.83
CA HIS A 77 1.04 -22.49 2.18
C HIS A 77 0.80 -21.36 3.17
N ALA A 78 1.69 -21.17 4.15
CA ALA A 78 1.60 -20.05 5.09
C ALA A 78 1.66 -18.68 4.37
N LEU A 79 2.55 -18.53 3.38
CA LEU A 79 2.64 -17.31 2.57
C LEU A 79 1.43 -17.10 1.66
N CYS A 80 0.83 -18.18 1.15
CA CYS A 80 -0.42 -18.11 0.39
C CYS A 80 -1.59 -17.69 1.29
N LEU A 81 -1.71 -18.28 2.49
CA LEU A 81 -2.72 -17.93 3.48
C LEU A 81 -2.59 -16.48 3.94
N PHE A 82 -1.37 -15.97 4.07
CA PHE A 82 -1.13 -14.55 4.32
C PHE A 82 -1.81 -13.66 3.27
N HIS A 83 -1.67 -13.97 1.98
CA HIS A 83 -2.30 -13.21 0.91
C HIS A 83 -3.81 -13.41 0.86
N LEU A 84 -4.30 -14.64 1.12
CA LEU A 84 -5.74 -14.92 1.16
C LEU A 84 -6.43 -14.18 2.31
N ILE A 85 -5.86 -14.21 3.52
CA ILE A 85 -6.34 -13.44 4.68
C ILE A 85 -6.23 -11.95 4.38
N GLY A 86 -5.15 -11.51 3.73
CA GLY A 86 -5.02 -10.16 3.23
C GLY A 86 -6.16 -9.79 2.27
N LEU A 87 -6.48 -10.63 1.30
CA LEU A 87 -7.49 -10.35 0.28
C LEU A 87 -8.89 -10.14 0.87
N VAL A 88 -9.30 -11.02 1.78
CA VAL A 88 -10.63 -10.94 2.43
C VAL A 88 -10.66 -9.98 3.61
N GLY A 89 -9.53 -9.82 4.30
CA GLY A 89 -9.41 -9.00 5.50
C GLY A 89 -10.01 -9.63 6.76
N LEU A 90 -9.82 -8.95 7.89
CA LEU A 90 -10.32 -9.37 9.21
C LEU A 90 -11.37 -8.40 9.76
N SER A 91 -11.94 -7.55 8.90
CA SER A 91 -12.85 -6.48 9.29
C SER A 91 -14.25 -7.04 9.56
N ILE A 92 -14.57 -7.27 10.84
CA ILE A 92 -15.92 -7.67 11.28
C ILE A 92 -16.75 -6.44 11.71
N SER A 93 -16.14 -5.24 11.74
CA SER A 93 -16.82 -4.02 12.23
C SER A 93 -18.16 -3.77 11.55
N GLY A 94 -19.19 -3.58 12.38
CA GLY A 94 -20.55 -3.23 11.97
C GLY A 94 -20.61 -1.82 11.44
N ALA A 95 -20.24 -1.61 10.18
CA ALA A 95 -20.32 -0.30 9.52
C ALA A 95 -21.77 0.08 9.10
N GLY A 96 -22.79 -0.56 9.66
CA GLY A 96 -24.19 -0.24 9.39
C GLY A 96 -24.82 0.37 10.63
N GLU A 97 -25.36 1.59 10.50
CA GLU A 97 -26.26 2.25 11.46
C GLU A 97 -27.57 1.47 11.65
N GLU A 98 -27.52 0.19 11.98
CA GLU A 98 -28.69 -0.48 12.53
C GLU A 98 -28.82 -0.01 13.98
N LYS A 99 -29.62 1.05 14.15
CA LYS A 99 -30.00 1.76 15.37
C LYS A 99 -30.61 0.88 16.47
N HIS A 100 -30.54 -0.45 16.32
CA HIS A 100 -31.14 -1.45 17.19
C HIS A 100 -30.29 -2.70 17.44
N SER A 101 -29.03 -2.73 16.99
CA SER A 101 -28.12 -3.83 17.41
C SER A 101 -27.89 -3.75 18.92
N SER A 102 -27.99 -4.88 19.61
CA SER A 102 -27.71 -4.94 21.05
C SER A 102 -26.23 -4.64 21.30
N SER A 103 -25.96 -3.88 22.37
CA SER A 103 -24.59 -3.51 22.79
C SER A 103 -23.66 -4.74 22.89
N VAL A 104 -24.21 -5.90 23.27
CA VAL A 104 -23.48 -7.18 23.36
C VAL A 104 -22.95 -7.65 22.00
N VAL A 105 -23.74 -7.58 20.93
CA VAL A 105 -23.32 -8.04 19.59
C VAL A 105 -22.23 -7.12 19.02
N GLU A 106 -22.37 -5.82 19.24
CA GLU A 106 -21.37 -4.84 18.81
C GLU A 106 -20.06 -5.00 19.57
N PHE A 107 -20.12 -5.13 20.89
CA PHE A 107 -18.95 -5.43 21.73
C PHE A 107 -18.28 -6.74 21.30
N GLY A 108 -19.05 -7.81 21.14
CA GLY A 108 -18.52 -9.10 20.69
C GLY A 108 -17.84 -9.03 19.32
N SER A 109 -18.43 -8.28 18.38
CA SER A 109 -17.83 -8.04 17.06
C SER A 109 -16.53 -7.25 17.14
N ARG A 110 -16.44 -6.25 18.01
CA ARG A 110 -15.21 -5.47 18.24
C ARG A 110 -14.11 -6.33 18.84
N VAL A 111 -14.42 -7.09 19.89
CA VAL A 111 -13.48 -8.02 20.53
C VAL A 111 -12.97 -9.04 19.50
N LEU A 112 -13.87 -9.65 18.73
CA LEU A 112 -13.50 -10.63 17.72
C LEU A 112 -12.61 -10.03 16.63
N HIS A 113 -12.90 -8.80 16.19
CA HIS A 113 -12.06 -8.07 15.24
C HIS A 113 -10.63 -7.86 15.77
N TYR A 114 -10.49 -7.34 17.00
CA TYR A 114 -9.18 -7.11 17.60
C TYR A 114 -8.43 -8.42 17.87
N LEU A 115 -9.10 -9.46 18.39
CA LEU A 115 -8.48 -10.77 18.59
C LEU A 115 -8.00 -11.38 17.27
N GLY A 116 -8.81 -11.31 16.21
CA GLY A 116 -8.41 -11.72 14.87
C GLY A 116 -7.18 -10.96 14.38
N LEU A 117 -7.16 -9.64 14.60
CA LEU A 117 -6.03 -8.78 14.23
C LEU A 117 -4.73 -9.11 14.98
N LEU A 118 -4.81 -9.22 16.30
CA LEU A 118 -3.67 -9.59 17.15
C LEU A 118 -3.16 -10.98 16.77
N GLY A 119 -4.06 -11.95 16.63
CA GLY A 119 -3.74 -13.30 16.20
C GLY A 119 -3.03 -13.32 14.85
N PHE A 120 -3.53 -12.56 13.88
CA PHE A 120 -2.89 -12.44 12.56
C PHE A 120 -1.47 -11.90 12.66
N PHE A 121 -1.25 -10.76 13.32
CA PHE A 121 0.11 -10.20 13.41
C PHE A 121 1.08 -11.10 14.17
N ILE A 122 0.63 -11.73 15.27
CA ILE A 122 1.44 -12.69 16.03
C ILE A 122 1.82 -13.88 15.15
N PHE A 123 0.84 -14.44 14.42
CA PHE A 123 1.07 -15.55 13.50
C PHE A 123 2.08 -15.18 12.41
N GLN A 124 1.94 -14.00 11.80
CA GLN A 124 2.86 -13.55 10.76
C GLN A 124 4.28 -13.33 11.30
N ILE A 125 4.43 -12.73 12.48
CA ILE A 125 5.73 -12.59 13.15
C ILE A 125 6.36 -13.98 13.36
N TYR A 126 5.56 -14.95 13.85
CA TYR A 126 6.02 -16.33 14.05
C TYR A 126 6.50 -16.98 12.74
N VAL A 127 5.71 -16.91 11.66
CA VAL A 127 6.05 -17.47 10.34
C VAL A 127 7.36 -16.86 9.83
N PHE A 128 7.49 -15.53 9.80
CA PHE A 128 8.71 -14.89 9.28
C PHE A 128 9.93 -15.06 10.21
N ALA A 129 9.74 -15.11 11.53
CA ALA A 129 10.82 -15.37 12.48
C ALA A 129 11.38 -16.77 12.33
N THR A 130 10.52 -17.76 12.05
CA THR A 130 10.90 -19.17 11.92
C THR A 130 11.02 -19.65 10.47
N ALA A 131 10.90 -18.76 9.47
CA ALA A 131 10.85 -19.13 8.04
C ALA A 131 11.88 -20.17 7.57
N PRO A 132 13.17 -20.15 7.96
CA PRO A 132 14.13 -21.18 7.54
C PRO A 132 13.79 -22.58 8.06
N THR A 133 13.16 -22.66 9.23
CA THR A 133 12.82 -23.92 9.91
C THR A 133 11.31 -24.12 10.01
N PHE A 134 10.51 -23.39 9.24
CA PHE A 134 9.05 -23.42 9.35
C PHE A 134 8.48 -24.65 8.63
N GLY A 135 7.50 -25.30 9.26
CA GLY A 135 6.75 -26.40 8.66
C GLY A 135 7.46 -27.76 8.70
N PRO A 136 6.87 -28.77 8.02
CA PRO A 136 7.34 -30.16 8.06
C PRO A 136 8.59 -30.43 7.23
N GLN A 137 8.89 -29.59 6.23
CA GLN A 137 10.01 -29.76 5.29
C GLN A 137 10.93 -28.53 5.35
N PRO A 138 11.67 -28.30 6.45
CA PRO A 138 12.51 -27.12 6.58
C PRO A 138 13.62 -27.03 5.52
N GLU A 139 14.11 -28.16 5.02
CA GLU A 139 15.10 -28.27 3.95
C GLU A 139 14.64 -27.64 2.62
N CYS A 140 13.33 -27.49 2.45
CA CYS A 140 12.70 -26.93 1.26
C CYS A 140 12.55 -25.40 1.31
N ASN A 141 12.65 -24.80 2.50
CA ASN A 141 12.29 -23.40 2.71
C ASN A 141 13.19 -22.42 1.93
N ASP A 142 14.46 -22.77 1.71
CA ASP A 142 15.37 -21.94 0.92
C ASP A 142 15.00 -21.87 -0.57
N GLY A 143 14.22 -22.84 -1.06
CA GLY A 143 13.64 -22.82 -2.40
C GLY A 143 12.42 -21.91 -2.53
N VAL A 144 11.77 -21.56 -1.41
CA VAL A 144 10.50 -20.83 -1.43
C VAL A 144 10.73 -19.36 -1.79
N ARG A 145 10.12 -18.93 -2.89
CA ARG A 145 10.16 -17.58 -3.44
C ARG A 145 8.89 -16.80 -3.08
N TYR A 146 9.05 -15.71 -2.36
CA TYR A 146 8.03 -14.70 -2.19
C TYR A 146 8.06 -13.73 -3.38
N VAL A 147 6.89 -13.39 -3.94
CA VAL A 147 6.80 -12.45 -5.06
C VAL A 147 6.24 -11.12 -4.57
N LEU A 148 7.02 -10.04 -4.75
CA LEU A 148 6.59 -8.68 -4.43
C LEU A 148 6.77 -7.80 -5.67
N PHE A 149 5.71 -7.17 -6.17
CA PHE A 149 5.71 -6.42 -7.44
C PHE A 149 6.26 -7.23 -8.64
N GLY A 150 6.03 -8.54 -8.66
CA GLY A 150 6.56 -9.44 -9.70
C GLY A 150 8.05 -9.77 -9.56
N ILE A 151 8.70 -9.36 -8.47
CA ILE A 151 10.11 -9.66 -8.18
C ILE A 151 10.17 -10.84 -7.20
N ASP A 152 10.93 -11.86 -7.59
CA ASP A 152 11.16 -13.05 -6.77
C ASP A 152 12.18 -12.77 -5.67
N THR A 153 11.82 -13.05 -4.42
CA THR A 153 12.69 -12.93 -3.24
C THR A 153 12.68 -14.24 -2.48
N PRO A 154 13.83 -14.82 -2.10
CA PRO A 154 13.81 -15.96 -1.19
C PRO A 154 13.13 -15.57 0.13
N ALA A 155 12.10 -16.31 0.52
CA ALA A 155 11.33 -16.05 1.74
C ALA A 155 12.20 -16.18 3.01
N THR A 156 13.29 -16.94 2.93
CA THR A 156 14.26 -17.14 4.01
C THR A 156 15.29 -16.01 4.13
N SER A 157 15.33 -15.06 3.18
CA SER A 157 16.27 -13.92 3.20
C SER A 157 16.18 -13.15 4.53
N PRO A 158 17.30 -13.00 5.26
CA PRO A 158 17.30 -12.31 6.56
C PRO A 158 16.80 -10.87 6.50
N ALA A 159 17.17 -10.13 5.45
CA ALA A 159 16.76 -8.74 5.26
C ALA A 159 15.24 -8.65 5.02
N PHE A 160 14.73 -9.52 4.15
CA PHE A 160 13.30 -9.62 3.85
C PHE A 160 12.49 -9.99 5.10
N ARG A 161 12.90 -11.04 5.83
CA ARG A 161 12.26 -11.45 7.08
C ARG A 161 12.27 -10.35 8.14
N GLY A 162 13.43 -9.72 8.35
CA GLY A 162 13.57 -8.63 9.30
C GLY A 162 12.62 -7.47 9.02
N LEU A 163 12.44 -7.14 7.73
CA LEU A 163 11.50 -6.11 7.29
C LEU A 163 10.04 -6.46 7.67
N PHE A 164 9.59 -7.67 7.33
CA PHE A 164 8.22 -8.11 7.64
C PHE A 164 7.97 -8.26 9.15
N ILE A 165 8.94 -8.79 9.91
CA ILE A 165 8.84 -8.89 11.38
C ILE A 165 8.71 -7.50 12.00
N ALA A 166 9.57 -6.55 11.62
CA ALA A 166 9.50 -5.18 12.12
C ALA A 166 8.16 -4.52 11.79
N MET A 167 7.70 -4.67 10.55
CA MET A 167 6.40 -4.15 10.11
C MET A 167 5.26 -4.72 10.95
N PHE A 168 5.15 -6.04 11.09
CA PHE A 168 4.07 -6.67 11.85
C PHE A 168 4.15 -6.38 13.34
N ALA A 169 5.35 -6.26 13.91
CA ALA A 169 5.53 -5.88 15.32
C ALA A 169 5.02 -4.46 15.59
N ILE A 170 5.30 -3.52 14.68
CA ILE A 170 4.78 -2.16 14.77
C ILE A 170 3.25 -2.16 14.63
N MET A 171 2.70 -2.90 13.67
CA MET A 171 1.24 -3.00 13.47
C MET A 171 0.53 -3.63 14.66
N LEU A 172 1.13 -4.66 15.26
CA LEU A 172 0.68 -5.28 16.50
C LEU A 172 0.65 -4.26 17.64
N PHE A 173 1.75 -3.53 17.82
CA PHE A 173 1.85 -2.49 18.85
C PHE A 173 0.77 -1.41 18.68
N VAL A 174 0.59 -0.90 17.46
CA VAL A 174 -0.46 0.08 17.13
C VAL A 174 -1.87 -0.47 17.40
N SER A 175 -2.11 -1.75 17.10
CA SER A 175 -3.41 -2.39 17.34
C SER A 175 -3.70 -2.56 18.83
N VAL A 176 -2.69 -2.94 19.63
CA VAL A 176 -2.80 -3.01 21.09
C VAL A 176 -3.07 -1.63 21.68
N LEU A 177 -2.35 -0.60 21.26
CA LEU A 177 -2.62 0.77 21.72
C LEU A 177 -4.04 1.25 21.35
N SER A 178 -4.55 0.85 20.18
CA SER A 178 -5.90 1.18 19.74
C SER A 178 -6.97 0.48 20.59
N LEU A 179 -6.73 -0.78 20.97
CA LEU A 179 -7.61 -1.53 21.86
C LEU A 179 -7.63 -0.92 23.27
N LEU A 180 -6.46 -0.59 23.84
CA LEU A 180 -6.36 0.03 25.16
C LEU A 180 -7.03 1.42 25.21
N ARG A 181 -7.07 2.13 24.07
CA ARG A 181 -7.78 3.41 23.96
C ARG A 181 -9.30 3.24 24.00
N ASP A 182 -9.85 2.26 23.29
CA ASP A 182 -11.31 2.04 23.21
C ASP A 182 -11.91 1.78 24.61
N GLU A 183 -11.13 1.19 25.52
CA GLU A 183 -11.53 0.96 26.92
C GLU A 183 -11.50 2.25 27.77
N SER A 184 -10.66 3.23 27.41
CA SER A 184 -10.53 4.50 28.14
C SER A 184 -11.59 5.56 27.80
N ASP A 185 -12.18 5.49 26.59
CA ASP A 185 -13.17 6.46 26.11
C ASP A 185 -14.53 6.36 26.86
N GLU A 186 -14.76 5.30 27.67
CA GLU A 186 -16.03 5.13 28.41
C GLU A 186 -16.06 5.88 29.74
N SER A 187 -14.94 6.43 30.24
CA SER A 187 -14.87 6.93 31.63
C SER A 187 -14.56 8.40 31.89
N ASP A 188 -14.07 9.22 30.95
CA ASP A 188 -13.87 10.66 31.24
C ASP A 188 -13.75 11.53 30.00
N GLU A 189 -14.65 12.50 29.90
CA GLU A 189 -14.65 13.54 28.87
C GLU A 189 -13.41 14.46 29.08
N ASN A 190 -12.52 14.52 28.08
CA ASN A 190 -11.99 15.79 27.55
C ASN A 190 -10.50 16.20 27.77
N LYS A 191 -9.51 15.29 27.96
CA LYS A 191 -8.09 15.75 27.82
C LYS A 191 -7.02 14.71 27.44
N GLY A 192 -7.16 13.45 27.82
CA GLY A 192 -6.21 12.39 27.44
C GLY A 192 -6.21 12.07 25.95
N ASP A 193 -7.38 12.12 25.33
CA ASP A 193 -7.63 11.64 23.97
C ASP A 193 -6.98 12.49 22.89
N TYR A 194 -6.76 13.78 23.17
CA TYR A 194 -6.13 14.67 22.21
C TYR A 194 -4.63 14.36 22.05
N ILE A 195 -3.94 14.06 23.15
CA ILE A 195 -2.49 13.83 23.12
C ILE A 195 -2.19 12.44 22.56
N MET A 196 -2.88 11.42 23.05
CA MET A 196 -2.61 10.04 22.62
C MET A 196 -3.24 9.70 21.27
N GLY A 197 -4.40 10.28 20.95
CA GLY A 197 -4.96 10.27 19.59
C GLY A 197 -4.00 10.94 18.59
N LYS A 198 -3.34 12.03 18.98
CA LYS A 198 -2.28 12.63 18.16
C LYS A 198 -1.03 11.78 18.06
N ILE A 199 -0.62 11.06 19.11
CA ILE A 199 0.54 10.16 19.03
C ILE A 199 0.24 8.99 18.10
N LEU A 200 -0.90 8.33 18.25
CA LEU A 200 -1.34 7.23 17.39
C LEU A 200 -1.52 7.70 15.94
N GLU A 201 -2.17 8.84 15.73
CA GLU A 201 -2.26 9.48 14.43
C GLU A 201 -0.86 9.85 13.90
N THR A 202 0.06 10.31 14.73
CA THR A 202 1.44 10.65 14.33
C THR A 202 2.25 9.40 13.99
N VAL A 203 2.06 8.28 14.70
CA VAL A 203 2.72 6.99 14.43
C VAL A 203 2.16 6.36 13.16
N LEU A 204 0.83 6.30 12.99
CA LEU A 204 0.21 5.88 11.72
C LEU A 204 0.62 6.79 10.57
N ARG A 205 0.67 8.10 10.80
CA ARG A 205 1.20 9.06 9.82
C ARG A 205 2.66 8.73 9.51
N LEU A 206 3.57 8.63 10.49
CA LEU A 206 4.99 8.31 10.27
C LEU A 206 5.21 6.99 9.51
N LEU A 207 4.38 5.97 9.76
CA LEU A 207 4.45 4.66 9.08
C LEU A 207 3.82 4.67 7.68
N CYS A 208 2.87 5.57 7.41
CA CYS A 208 2.21 5.74 6.11
C CYS A 208 2.76 6.94 5.28
N PHE A 209 3.68 7.76 5.84
CA PHE A 209 4.14 9.04 5.27
C PHE A 209 5.43 8.94 4.45
N GLY A 210 5.42 8.11 3.42
CA GLY A 210 6.10 8.53 2.20
C GLY A 210 5.23 8.15 1.02
N GLU A 211 4.56 9.06 0.33
CA GLU A 211 4.92 10.44 0.04
C GLU A 211 3.73 11.41 0.17
N GLY A 212 3.97 12.54 0.84
CA GLY A 212 2.93 13.48 1.27
C GLY A 212 2.59 14.60 0.28
N ALA A 213 3.07 14.59 -0.95
CA ALA A 213 2.70 15.61 -1.93
C ALA A 213 1.23 15.49 -2.38
N ILE A 214 0.74 14.25 -2.52
CA ILE A 214 -0.65 13.96 -2.90
C ILE A 214 -1.54 13.78 -1.67
N PHE A 215 -1.05 13.10 -0.62
CA PHE A 215 -1.84 12.88 0.59
C PHE A 215 -2.14 14.18 1.34
N LEU A 216 -1.22 15.14 1.38
CA LEU A 216 -1.42 16.39 2.11
C LEU A 216 -2.16 17.46 1.28
N LEU A 217 -2.09 17.41 -0.05
CA LEU A 217 -3.03 18.12 -0.93
C LEU A 217 -4.45 17.57 -0.74
N LEU A 218 -4.62 16.25 -0.60
CA LEU A 218 -5.92 15.66 -0.32
C LEU A 218 -6.41 15.93 1.11
N MET A 219 -5.55 15.90 2.13
CA MET A 219 -5.97 16.18 3.51
C MET A 219 -6.23 17.68 3.74
N ALA A 220 -5.50 18.60 3.08
CA ALA A 220 -5.82 20.02 3.09
C ALA A 220 -7.11 20.33 2.29
N PHE A 221 -7.31 19.64 1.16
CA PHE A 221 -8.57 19.63 0.43
C PHE A 221 -9.71 19.05 1.29
N PHE A 222 -9.48 17.98 2.06
CA PHE A 222 -10.51 17.35 2.89
C PHE A 222 -10.79 18.08 4.20
N ALA A 223 -9.81 18.75 4.82
CA ALA A 223 -10.06 19.68 5.92
C ALA A 223 -10.93 20.86 5.46
N LYS A 224 -10.80 21.28 4.18
CA LYS A 224 -11.67 22.26 3.52
C LYS A 224 -13.02 21.67 3.08
N MET A 225 -13.06 20.38 2.68
CA MET A 225 -14.29 19.65 2.32
C MET A 225 -15.09 19.15 3.53
N LYS A 226 -14.50 19.03 4.73
CA LYS A 226 -15.25 18.76 5.98
C LYS A 226 -16.24 19.88 6.30
N LYS A 227 -16.08 21.05 5.64
CA LYS A 227 -17.00 22.19 5.68
C LYS A 227 -17.98 22.24 4.49
N SER A 228 -17.84 21.38 3.47
CA SER A 228 -18.76 21.27 2.32
C SER A 228 -19.41 19.88 2.30
N ARG A 229 -20.52 19.75 3.01
CA ARG A 229 -21.24 18.48 3.28
C ARG A 229 -22.12 18.01 2.11
N GLN A 230 -21.87 18.46 0.88
CA GLN A 230 -22.79 18.24 -0.25
C GLN A 230 -22.13 17.70 -1.53
N GLU A 231 -20.85 17.31 -1.47
CA GLU A 231 -20.10 16.76 -2.62
C GLU A 231 -19.38 15.44 -2.24
N ASP A 232 -20.11 14.53 -1.59
CA ASP A 232 -19.58 13.24 -1.09
C ASP A 232 -19.44 12.16 -2.19
N ASP A 233 -20.24 12.22 -3.26
CA ASP A 233 -20.33 11.17 -4.28
C ASP A 233 -19.00 10.92 -5.03
N GLY A 234 -18.17 11.95 -5.20
CA GLY A 234 -16.90 11.83 -5.91
C GLY A 234 -15.81 11.09 -5.14
N LYS A 235 -15.83 11.12 -3.80
CA LYS A 235 -14.78 10.47 -2.98
C LYS A 235 -15.00 8.96 -2.87
N GLU A 236 -16.26 8.54 -2.85
CA GLU A 236 -16.65 7.13 -2.72
C GLU A 236 -16.19 6.32 -3.94
N GLY A 237 -16.32 6.87 -5.15
CA GLY A 237 -15.85 6.21 -6.37
C GLY A 237 -14.35 5.90 -6.37
N TYR A 238 -13.51 6.80 -5.84
CA TYR A 238 -12.06 6.56 -5.72
C TYR A 238 -11.73 5.51 -4.67
N LYS A 239 -12.47 5.50 -3.57
CA LYS A 239 -12.30 4.50 -2.53
C LYS A 239 -12.56 3.11 -3.11
N LEU A 240 -13.69 2.96 -3.81
CA LEU A 240 -14.06 1.69 -4.46
C LEU A 240 -13.04 1.27 -5.52
N LEU A 241 -12.57 2.20 -6.36
CA LEU A 241 -11.59 1.88 -7.40
C LEU A 241 -10.28 1.36 -6.80
N GLY A 242 -9.73 2.01 -5.77
CA GLY A 242 -8.51 1.51 -5.15
C GLY A 242 -8.72 0.19 -4.39
N GLU A 243 -9.94 -0.12 -3.93
CA GLU A 243 -10.24 -1.41 -3.28
C GLU A 243 -10.17 -2.51 -4.33
N VAL A 244 -10.75 -2.28 -5.52
CA VAL A 244 -10.64 -3.18 -6.67
C VAL A 244 -9.18 -3.36 -7.09
N VAL A 245 -8.43 -2.27 -7.25
CA VAL A 245 -7.02 -2.32 -7.67
C VAL A 245 -6.16 -3.04 -6.63
N GLY A 246 -6.33 -2.73 -5.34
CA GLY A 246 -5.58 -3.37 -4.26
C GLY A 246 -5.86 -4.87 -4.15
N ARG A 247 -7.13 -5.27 -4.25
CA ARG A 247 -7.52 -6.69 -4.25
C ARG A 247 -7.00 -7.41 -5.49
N SER A 248 -7.08 -6.78 -6.67
CA SER A 248 -6.52 -7.33 -7.91
C SER A 248 -5.01 -7.52 -7.82
N TYR A 249 -4.29 -6.56 -7.22
CA TYR A 249 -2.86 -6.68 -6.97
C TYR A 249 -2.54 -7.91 -6.09
N VAL A 250 -3.24 -8.07 -4.96
CA VAL A 250 -3.03 -9.22 -4.05
C VAL A 250 -3.32 -10.54 -4.76
N ILE A 251 -4.36 -10.60 -5.60
CA ILE A 251 -4.67 -11.77 -6.44
C ILE A 251 -3.50 -12.10 -7.37
N VAL A 252 -2.99 -11.11 -8.11
CA VAL A 252 -1.87 -11.32 -9.04
C VAL A 252 -0.60 -11.77 -8.30
N MET A 253 -0.29 -11.17 -7.14
CA MET A 253 0.88 -11.58 -6.35
C MET A 253 0.74 -13.01 -5.83
N LEU A 254 -0.46 -13.39 -5.35
CA LEU A 254 -0.72 -14.75 -4.89
C LEU A 254 -0.56 -15.79 -6.02
N GLU A 255 -1.13 -15.54 -7.20
CA GLU A 255 -1.00 -16.46 -8.33
C GLU A 255 0.45 -16.56 -8.82
N LEU A 256 1.21 -15.45 -8.77
CA LEU A 256 2.65 -15.50 -9.05
C LEU A 256 3.40 -16.32 -8.01
N ILE A 257 3.08 -16.19 -6.71
CA ILE A 257 3.68 -17.03 -5.66
C ILE A 257 3.40 -18.51 -5.93
N ILE A 258 2.15 -18.88 -6.23
CA ILE A 258 1.79 -20.27 -6.53
C ILE A 258 2.57 -20.77 -7.76
N HIS A 259 2.59 -19.99 -8.84
CA HIS A 259 3.27 -20.37 -10.08
C HIS A 259 4.79 -20.53 -9.92
N ARG A 260 5.42 -19.80 -8.99
CA ARG A 260 6.88 -19.83 -8.78
C ARG A 260 7.35 -20.93 -7.84
N ASN A 261 6.46 -21.47 -7.01
CA ASN A 261 6.81 -22.41 -5.95
C ASN A 261 6.21 -23.80 -6.12
N SER A 262 5.26 -23.98 -7.03
CA SER A 262 4.59 -25.26 -7.22
C SER A 262 4.54 -25.68 -8.69
N ASP A 263 4.58 -26.99 -8.91
CA ASP A 263 4.25 -27.57 -10.19
C ASP A 263 2.75 -27.36 -10.46
N SER A 264 2.45 -26.49 -11.43
CA SER A 264 1.08 -26.05 -11.74
C SER A 264 0.05 -27.16 -12.03
N SER A 265 0.47 -28.41 -12.23
CA SER A 265 -0.42 -29.54 -12.52
C SER A 265 -1.33 -29.89 -11.34
N THR A 266 -0.80 -29.95 -10.11
CA THR A 266 -1.58 -30.37 -8.92
C THR A 266 -2.47 -29.25 -8.39
N ALA A 267 -2.04 -27.99 -8.52
CA ALA A 267 -2.80 -26.81 -8.08
C ALA A 267 -4.14 -26.61 -8.82
N ASN A 268 -4.32 -27.26 -9.97
CA ASN A 268 -5.50 -27.14 -10.84
C ASN A 268 -6.53 -28.26 -10.64
N GLU A 269 -6.27 -29.23 -9.76
CA GLU A 269 -7.21 -30.32 -9.49
C GLU A 269 -8.37 -29.86 -8.59
N TRP A 270 -9.59 -30.27 -8.98
CA TRP A 270 -10.81 -29.92 -8.26
C TRP A 270 -11.11 -30.93 -7.16
N GLY A 271 -10.99 -30.50 -5.90
CA GLY A 271 -11.39 -31.27 -4.72
C GLY A 271 -12.84 -31.05 -4.30
N PHE A 272 -13.38 -31.95 -3.47
CA PHE A 272 -14.71 -31.80 -2.88
C PHE A 272 -14.87 -30.49 -2.08
N GLY A 273 -13.85 -30.12 -1.29
CA GLY A 273 -13.85 -28.87 -0.51
C GLY A 273 -13.97 -27.62 -1.40
N GLN A 274 -13.36 -27.64 -2.59
CA GLN A 274 -13.40 -26.55 -3.55
C GLN A 274 -14.79 -26.37 -4.19
N ILE A 275 -15.46 -27.48 -4.52
CA ILE A 275 -16.84 -27.46 -5.02
C ILE A 275 -17.77 -26.90 -3.96
N LEU A 276 -17.59 -27.30 -2.69
CA LEU A 276 -18.36 -26.76 -1.58
C LEU A 276 -18.15 -25.25 -1.42
N SER A 277 -16.92 -24.75 -1.53
CA SER A 277 -16.63 -23.30 -1.50
C SER A 277 -17.34 -22.53 -2.61
N MET A 278 -17.42 -23.09 -3.84
CA MET A 278 -18.21 -22.49 -4.93
C MET A 278 -19.71 -22.45 -4.62
N VAL A 279 -20.25 -23.52 -4.03
CA VAL A 279 -21.68 -23.59 -3.68
C VAL A 279 -22.01 -22.58 -2.58
N LEU A 280 -21.14 -22.42 -1.58
CA LEU A 280 -21.32 -21.44 -0.49
C LEU A 280 -21.27 -19.99 -0.99
N LEU A 281 -20.60 -19.73 -2.12
CA LEU A 281 -20.57 -18.41 -2.77
C LEU A 281 -21.93 -18.01 -3.37
N LEU A 282 -22.81 -18.98 -3.70
CA LEU A 282 -24.10 -18.70 -4.35
C LEU A 282 -25.02 -17.84 -3.49
N GLY A 283 -25.00 -18.00 -2.16
CA GLY A 283 -25.81 -17.20 -1.24
C GLY A 283 -25.45 -15.70 -1.31
N PRO A 284 -24.20 -15.32 -1.01
CA PRO A 284 -23.74 -13.94 -1.13
C PRO A 284 -23.94 -13.34 -2.54
N LEU A 285 -23.77 -14.14 -3.60
CA LEU A 285 -24.02 -13.67 -4.97
C LEU A 285 -25.50 -13.43 -5.27
N ALA A 286 -26.41 -14.29 -4.77
CA ALA A 286 -27.84 -14.08 -4.93
C ALA A 286 -28.30 -12.80 -4.22
N GLU A 287 -27.79 -12.54 -3.00
CA GLU A 287 -28.03 -11.30 -2.28
C GLU A 287 -27.47 -10.08 -3.05
N LEU A 288 -26.28 -10.20 -3.62
CA LEU A 288 -25.67 -9.17 -4.48
C LEU A 288 -26.53 -8.84 -5.70
N VAL A 289 -27.02 -9.85 -6.40
CA VAL A 289 -27.89 -9.70 -7.58
C VAL A 289 -29.23 -9.10 -7.20
N SER A 290 -29.84 -9.54 -6.09
CA SER A 290 -31.12 -9.00 -5.62
C SER A 290 -31.01 -7.52 -5.24
N GLY A 291 -29.99 -7.15 -4.45
CA GLY A 291 -29.74 -5.75 -4.07
C GLY A 291 -29.41 -4.86 -5.26
N TYR A 292 -28.70 -5.39 -6.26
CA TYR A 292 -28.46 -4.66 -7.51
C TYR A 292 -29.75 -4.38 -8.28
N SER A 293 -30.65 -5.36 -8.37
CA SER A 293 -31.94 -5.23 -9.06
C SER A 293 -32.82 -4.15 -8.41
N GLU A 294 -32.85 -4.09 -7.08
CA GLU A 294 -33.61 -3.08 -6.34
C GLU A 294 -33.04 -1.67 -6.49
N SER A 295 -31.74 -1.53 -6.75
CA SER A 295 -31.08 -0.22 -6.85
C SER A 295 -31.32 0.55 -8.15
N LYS A 296 -32.04 -0.02 -9.13
CA LYS A 296 -32.37 0.64 -10.42
C LYS A 296 -33.41 1.77 -10.23
N GLY A 297 -33.03 2.80 -9.48
CA GLY A 297 -33.65 4.14 -9.47
C GLY A 297 -33.12 5.02 -10.61
N PRO A 298 -33.62 6.26 -10.75
CA PRO A 298 -33.61 7.03 -12.01
C PRO A 298 -32.22 7.27 -12.61
N SER A 299 -32.20 7.32 -13.95
CA SER A 299 -31.02 7.32 -14.82
C SER A 299 -29.98 8.39 -14.45
N PHE A 300 -28.71 7.95 -14.31
CA PHE A 300 -27.54 8.81 -14.32
C PHE A 300 -27.63 9.88 -15.42
N THR A 301 -27.47 11.15 -15.06
CA THR A 301 -27.45 12.22 -16.07
C THR A 301 -26.19 12.12 -16.92
N HIS A 302 -26.23 12.62 -18.15
CA HIS A 302 -25.09 12.58 -19.08
C HIS A 302 -23.83 13.28 -18.50
N ASN A 303 -24.02 14.34 -17.69
CA ASN A 303 -22.93 15.08 -17.05
C ASN A 303 -22.17 14.26 -16.00
N ASP A 304 -22.86 13.37 -15.28
CA ASP A 304 -22.24 12.54 -14.25
C ASP A 304 -21.32 11.48 -14.88
N ARG A 305 -21.72 10.90 -16.02
CA ARG A 305 -20.87 9.97 -16.78
C ARG A 305 -19.60 10.65 -17.30
N PHE A 306 -19.72 11.86 -17.85
CA PHE A 306 -18.55 12.57 -18.39
C PHE A 306 -17.51 12.88 -17.31
N ARG A 307 -17.93 13.39 -16.14
CA ARG A 307 -17.03 13.65 -15.01
C ARG A 307 -16.38 12.37 -14.48
N PHE A 308 -17.14 11.28 -14.47
CA PHE A 308 -16.67 9.98 -14.02
C PHE A 308 -15.61 9.37 -14.93
N PHE A 309 -15.65 9.57 -16.25
CA PHE A 309 -14.61 9.09 -17.16
C PHE A 309 -13.43 10.05 -17.31
N LEU A 310 -13.68 11.36 -17.28
CA LEU A 310 -12.63 12.37 -17.47
C LEU A 310 -11.65 12.41 -16.30
N GLN A 311 -12.11 12.25 -15.05
CA GLN A 311 -11.20 12.32 -13.91
C GLN A 311 -10.19 11.16 -13.83
N PRO A 312 -10.57 9.87 -14.02
CA PRO A 312 -9.62 8.78 -14.14
C PRO A 312 -8.64 8.99 -15.30
N LEU A 313 -9.10 9.50 -16.45
CA LEU A 313 -8.23 9.77 -17.60
C LEU A 313 -7.17 10.83 -17.27
N ILE A 314 -7.57 11.96 -16.65
CA ILE A 314 -6.62 12.98 -16.20
C ILE A 314 -5.60 12.39 -15.23
N ARG A 315 -6.04 11.51 -14.31
CA ARG A 315 -5.12 10.84 -13.38
C ARG A 315 -4.17 9.87 -14.07
N ILE A 316 -4.64 9.10 -15.05
CA ILE A 316 -3.78 8.23 -15.86
C ILE A 316 -2.71 9.06 -16.55
N VAL A 317 -3.08 10.21 -17.15
CA VAL A 317 -2.13 11.11 -17.80
C VAL A 317 -1.14 11.69 -16.78
N VAL A 318 -1.61 12.19 -15.63
CA VAL A 318 -0.74 12.71 -14.57
C VAL A 318 0.21 11.64 -14.04
N SER A 319 -0.29 10.41 -13.80
CA SER A 319 0.52 9.27 -13.38
C SER A 319 1.53 8.85 -14.45
N ALA A 320 1.19 8.94 -15.74
CA ALA A 320 2.14 8.66 -16.82
C ALA A 320 3.26 9.72 -16.89
N VAL A 321 2.94 11.00 -16.66
CA VAL A 321 3.93 12.08 -16.58
C VAL A 321 4.81 11.91 -15.35
N ASP A 322 4.24 11.57 -14.19
CA ASP A 322 4.99 11.24 -12.97
C ASP A 322 5.97 10.08 -13.20
N LEU A 323 5.50 9.01 -13.83
CA LEU A 323 6.34 7.87 -14.21
C LEU A 323 7.51 8.27 -15.10
N ALA A 324 7.26 9.14 -16.08
CA ALA A 324 8.30 9.65 -16.99
C ALA A 324 9.32 10.56 -16.26
N ILE A 325 8.86 11.42 -15.35
CA ILE A 325 9.72 12.28 -14.52
C ILE A 325 10.59 11.42 -13.62
N CYS A 326 10.03 10.44 -12.92
CA CYS A 326 10.80 9.54 -12.06
C CYS A 326 11.78 8.68 -12.85
N ALA A 327 11.41 8.20 -14.05
CA ALA A 327 12.34 7.52 -14.95
C ALA A 327 13.52 8.42 -15.35
N ALA A 328 13.26 9.67 -15.72
CA ALA A 328 14.30 10.63 -16.06
C ALA A 328 15.19 10.97 -14.86
N GLY A 329 14.58 11.17 -13.68
CA GLY A 329 15.28 11.40 -12.42
C GLY A 329 16.20 10.24 -12.05
N GLY A 330 15.71 9.00 -12.14
CA GLY A 330 16.49 7.80 -11.85
C GLY A 330 17.65 7.61 -12.83
N ALA A 331 17.42 7.86 -14.12
CA ALA A 331 18.46 7.81 -15.16
C ALA A 331 19.58 8.84 -14.90
N ALA A 332 19.21 10.08 -14.58
CA ALA A 332 20.14 11.15 -14.29
C ALA A 332 20.91 10.90 -13.00
N ALA A 333 20.25 10.44 -11.94
CA ALA A 333 20.87 10.08 -10.68
C ALA A 333 21.94 8.99 -10.86
N ALA A 334 21.63 7.94 -11.62
CA ALA A 334 22.58 6.88 -11.93
C ALA A 334 23.79 7.38 -12.74
N ALA A 335 23.56 8.24 -13.74
CA ALA A 335 24.62 8.85 -14.54
C ALA A 335 25.52 9.78 -13.70
N THR A 336 24.94 10.60 -12.82
CA THR A 336 25.69 11.44 -11.88
C THR A 336 26.50 10.60 -10.92
N GLY A 337 25.91 9.54 -10.36
CA GLY A 337 26.62 8.60 -9.51
C GLY A 337 27.86 8.03 -10.19
N ALA A 338 27.72 7.50 -11.41
CA ALA A 338 28.84 6.98 -12.18
C ALA A 338 29.90 8.05 -12.45
N HIS A 339 29.51 9.23 -12.91
CA HIS A 339 30.43 10.33 -13.21
C HIS A 339 31.24 10.77 -11.99
N VAL A 340 30.60 10.96 -10.83
CA VAL A 340 31.27 11.35 -9.58
C VAL A 340 32.17 10.22 -9.06
N ASN A 341 31.82 8.96 -9.34
CA ASN A 341 32.65 7.82 -8.99
C ASN A 341 33.88 7.65 -9.91
N GLY A 342 33.96 8.41 -11.02
CA GLY A 342 35.00 8.27 -12.03
C GLY A 342 34.74 7.17 -13.06
N ASP A 343 33.54 6.58 -13.06
CA ASP A 343 33.15 5.51 -13.98
C ASP A 343 32.56 6.08 -15.28
N PRO A 344 32.75 5.37 -16.42
CA PRO A 344 32.12 5.77 -17.67
C PRO A 344 30.59 5.61 -17.57
N VAL A 345 29.84 6.63 -18.01
CA VAL A 345 28.38 6.56 -18.08
C VAL A 345 27.99 5.65 -19.24
N THR A 346 27.60 4.41 -18.92
CA THR A 346 27.14 3.43 -19.91
C THR A 346 25.63 3.48 -20.10
N SER A 347 25.16 2.97 -21.24
CA SER A 347 23.71 2.81 -21.50
C SER A 347 23.03 1.88 -20.49
N GLY A 348 23.76 0.90 -19.93
CA GLY A 348 23.28 0.02 -18.87
C GLY A 348 22.97 0.79 -17.58
N ILE A 349 23.87 1.66 -17.14
CA ILE A 349 23.68 2.49 -15.93
C ILE A 349 22.46 3.39 -16.07
N VAL A 350 22.34 4.08 -17.21
CA VAL A 350 21.19 4.96 -17.50
C VAL A 350 19.88 4.15 -17.53
N ARG A 351 19.89 2.98 -18.17
CA ARG A 351 18.72 2.10 -18.27
C ARG A 351 18.27 1.56 -16.91
N TYR A 352 19.19 1.10 -16.07
CA TYR A 352 18.85 0.60 -14.74
C TYR A 352 18.43 1.73 -13.79
N GLY A 353 19.04 2.91 -13.91
CA GLY A 353 18.58 4.12 -13.22
C GLY A 353 17.15 4.47 -13.60
N ALA A 354 16.82 4.49 -14.90
CA ALA A 354 15.47 4.72 -15.37
C ALA A 354 14.48 3.68 -14.84
N LEU A 355 14.85 2.40 -14.88
CA LEU A 355 14.03 1.31 -14.35
C LEU A 355 13.77 1.50 -12.84
N GLY A 356 14.78 1.89 -12.06
CA GLY A 356 14.61 2.18 -10.64
C GLY A 356 13.61 3.30 -10.39
N GLY A 357 13.67 4.37 -11.18
CA GLY A 357 12.69 5.47 -11.14
C GLY A 357 11.27 5.03 -11.50
N VAL A 358 11.11 4.21 -12.54
CA VAL A 358 9.82 3.64 -12.95
C VAL A 358 9.24 2.74 -11.86
N ILE A 359 10.06 1.87 -11.27
CA ILE A 359 9.62 0.99 -10.17
C ILE A 359 9.20 1.86 -8.98
N GLY A 360 9.99 2.87 -8.60
CA GLY A 360 9.66 3.80 -7.52
C GLY A 360 8.30 4.48 -7.71
N SER A 361 8.09 5.16 -8.84
CA SER A 361 6.81 5.83 -9.15
C SER A 361 5.66 4.84 -9.31
N GLY A 362 5.87 3.67 -9.92
CA GLY A 362 4.84 2.65 -10.08
C GLY A 362 4.37 2.09 -8.73
N VAL A 363 5.31 1.75 -7.86
CA VAL A 363 5.04 1.27 -6.50
C VAL A 363 4.29 2.36 -5.72
N LEU A 364 4.75 3.61 -5.77
CA LEU A 364 4.10 4.74 -5.11
C LEU A 364 2.70 5.06 -5.67
N GLY A 365 2.52 5.00 -6.99
CA GLY A 365 1.24 5.23 -7.64
C GLY A 365 0.19 4.24 -7.15
N VAL A 366 0.54 2.95 -7.11
CA VAL A 366 -0.32 1.91 -6.52
C VAL A 366 -0.60 2.22 -5.04
N CYS A 367 0.38 2.71 -4.29
CA CYS A 367 0.21 3.12 -2.89
C CYS A 367 -0.92 4.12 -2.69
N VAL A 368 -0.88 5.21 -3.46
CA VAL A 368 -1.81 6.32 -3.30
C VAL A 368 -3.24 5.87 -3.61
N PHE A 369 -3.40 4.94 -4.56
CA PHE A 369 -4.69 4.34 -4.85
C PHE A 369 -5.13 3.40 -3.72
N VAL A 370 -4.26 2.52 -3.22
CA VAL A 370 -4.61 1.54 -2.19
C VAL A 370 -4.85 2.19 -0.82
N ALA A 371 -3.99 3.12 -0.40
CA ALA A 371 -4.10 3.82 0.89
C ALA A 371 -5.40 4.63 1.03
N LYS A 372 -5.94 5.15 -0.09
CA LYS A 372 -7.22 5.87 -0.09
C LYS A 372 -8.44 4.96 -0.07
N ALA A 373 -8.25 3.75 -0.57
CA ALA A 373 -9.33 2.82 -0.78
C ALA A 373 -9.59 1.95 0.42
N ALA A 374 -8.52 1.39 0.96
CA ALA A 374 -8.68 0.22 1.75
C ALA A 374 -8.80 0.63 3.23
N SER A 375 -9.98 0.38 3.81
CA SER A 375 -10.26 0.53 5.24
C SER A 375 -9.87 -0.71 6.05
N THR A 376 -9.09 -1.62 5.48
CA THR A 376 -8.81 -2.94 6.04
C THR A 376 -7.33 -3.10 6.41
N VAL A 377 -7.06 -4.17 7.14
CA VAL A 377 -5.73 -4.59 7.61
C VAL A 377 -4.76 -4.81 6.44
N THR A 378 -5.28 -5.28 5.31
CA THR A 378 -4.55 -5.42 4.04
C THR A 378 -3.88 -4.13 3.59
N SER A 379 -4.54 -2.98 3.81
CA SER A 379 -3.98 -1.66 3.47
C SER A 379 -2.71 -1.40 4.25
N SER A 380 -2.67 -1.77 5.52
CA SER A 380 -1.54 -1.40 6.38
C SER A 380 -0.25 -2.12 5.99
N THR A 381 -0.34 -3.40 5.63
CA THR A 381 0.79 -4.17 5.09
C THR A 381 1.21 -3.67 3.71
N LEU A 382 0.26 -3.35 2.83
CA LEU A 382 0.59 -2.78 1.52
C LEU A 382 1.20 -1.38 1.64
N VAL A 383 0.68 -0.55 2.53
CA VAL A 383 1.17 0.82 2.76
C VAL A 383 2.61 0.81 3.27
N PHE A 384 3.00 -0.17 4.10
CA PHE A 384 4.39 -0.27 4.53
C PHE A 384 5.32 -0.86 3.47
N ALA A 385 4.89 -1.91 2.74
CA ALA A 385 5.63 -2.47 1.60
C ALA A 385 5.87 -1.43 0.48
N VAL A 386 5.11 -0.34 0.52
CA VAL A 386 5.11 0.73 -0.47
C VAL A 386 5.57 2.08 0.12
N SER A 387 5.86 2.13 1.43
CA SER A 387 6.57 3.25 2.06
C SER A 387 7.95 3.44 1.40
N PRO A 388 8.66 4.57 1.57
CA PRO A 388 9.99 4.74 0.98
C PRO A 388 10.99 3.66 1.40
N LEU A 389 10.78 3.02 2.55
CA LEU A 389 11.56 1.84 2.98
C LEU A 389 11.28 0.64 2.09
N GLY A 390 10.01 0.31 1.88
CA GLY A 390 9.58 -0.77 0.99
C GLY A 390 9.92 -0.47 -0.48
N ALA A 391 9.67 0.78 -0.90
CA ALA A 391 10.24 1.54 -2.01
C ALA A 391 11.68 1.16 -2.37
N GLY A 392 12.59 1.67 -1.54
CA GLY A 392 14.02 1.47 -1.68
C GLY A 392 14.40 -0.01 -1.67
N PHE A 393 13.80 -0.81 -0.79
CA PHE A 393 14.03 -2.25 -0.73
C PHE A 393 13.64 -2.95 -2.05
N ALA A 394 12.45 -2.70 -2.58
CA ALA A 394 11.95 -3.32 -3.80
C ALA A 394 12.78 -2.91 -5.02
N ILE A 395 13.16 -1.62 -5.12
CA ILE A 395 14.03 -1.12 -6.17
C ILE A 395 15.41 -1.80 -6.09
N ALA A 396 16.03 -1.81 -4.90
CA ALA A 396 17.33 -2.43 -4.70
C ALA A 396 17.30 -3.92 -5.03
N LEU A 397 16.30 -4.64 -4.56
CA LEU A 397 16.07 -6.04 -4.86
C LEU A 397 15.91 -6.28 -6.38
N ALA A 398 15.05 -5.51 -7.04
CA ALA A 398 14.81 -5.64 -8.49
C ALA A 398 16.07 -5.44 -9.31
N ILE A 399 16.82 -4.37 -9.01
CA ILE A 399 18.04 -4.02 -9.73
C ILE A 399 19.13 -5.05 -9.43
N CYS A 400 19.32 -5.45 -8.17
CA CYS A 400 20.36 -6.40 -7.80
C CYS A 400 20.09 -7.80 -8.35
N ASN A 401 18.85 -8.30 -8.31
CA ASN A 401 18.53 -9.58 -8.94
C ASN A 401 18.81 -9.55 -10.46
N ARG A 402 18.60 -8.40 -11.11
CA ARG A 402 18.85 -8.26 -12.55
C ARG A 402 20.33 -8.10 -12.92
N VAL A 403 21.12 -7.46 -12.06
CA VAL A 403 22.54 -7.16 -12.30
C VAL A 403 23.46 -8.24 -11.74
N LEU A 404 23.17 -8.76 -10.56
CA LEU A 404 23.99 -9.68 -9.79
C LEU A 404 23.43 -11.11 -9.74
N GLY A 405 22.22 -11.34 -10.26
CA GLY A 405 21.51 -12.63 -10.16
C GLY A 405 20.78 -12.83 -8.83
N GLU A 406 21.40 -12.41 -7.72
CA GLU A 406 20.81 -12.43 -6.39
C GLU A 406 21.17 -11.16 -5.62
N ALA A 407 20.19 -10.56 -4.94
CA ALA A 407 20.40 -9.35 -4.15
C ALA A 407 21.16 -9.63 -2.84
N PRO A 408 22.38 -9.09 -2.65
CA PRO A 408 23.10 -9.29 -1.41
C PRO A 408 22.38 -8.61 -0.25
N ASN A 409 22.29 -9.30 0.89
CA ASN A 409 21.65 -8.78 2.10
C ASN A 409 22.22 -7.41 2.54
N ALA A 410 23.50 -7.17 2.32
CA ALA A 410 24.18 -5.89 2.58
C ALA A 410 23.53 -4.71 1.82
N ILE A 411 23.18 -4.93 0.55
CA ILE A 411 22.57 -3.90 -0.30
C ILE A 411 21.11 -3.68 0.12
N LEU A 412 20.38 -4.76 0.39
CA LEU A 412 18.99 -4.68 0.85
C LEU A 412 18.87 -3.96 2.19
N LEU A 413 19.77 -4.26 3.13
CA LEU A 413 19.86 -3.56 4.42
C LEU A 413 20.23 -2.09 4.22
N GLY A 414 21.17 -1.80 3.32
CA GLY A 414 21.50 -0.44 2.93
C GLY A 414 20.29 0.31 2.38
N ALA A 415 19.44 -0.35 1.57
CA ALA A 415 18.26 0.26 0.98
C ALA A 415 17.21 0.61 2.02
N ILE A 416 16.98 -0.28 2.99
CA ILE A 416 16.08 -0.02 4.12
C ILE A 416 16.61 1.17 4.93
N LEU A 417 17.88 1.14 5.35
CA LEU A 417 18.43 2.20 6.21
C LEU A 417 18.57 3.55 5.47
N GLY A 418 18.89 3.52 4.17
CA GLY A 418 18.94 4.70 3.31
C GLY A 418 17.56 5.31 3.08
N GLY A 419 16.49 4.53 3.14
CA GLY A 419 15.11 5.02 3.05
C GLY A 419 14.66 5.84 4.27
N ILE A 420 15.30 5.69 5.44
CA ILE A 420 14.94 6.43 6.66
C ILE A 420 15.10 7.94 6.47
N PRO A 421 16.27 8.49 6.08
CA PRO A 421 16.41 9.90 5.73
C PRO A 421 15.40 10.38 4.68
N THR A 422 15.16 9.59 3.64
CA THR A 422 14.19 9.91 2.58
C THR A 422 12.76 10.03 3.10
N ILE A 423 12.36 9.23 4.11
CA ILE A 423 11.07 9.42 4.82
C ILE A 423 11.03 10.79 5.49
N PHE A 424 12.10 11.20 6.18
CA PHE A 424 12.15 12.52 6.82
C PHE A 424 12.06 13.65 5.81
N GLY A 425 12.79 13.55 4.68
CA GLY A 425 12.70 14.51 3.58
C GLY A 425 11.31 14.62 2.99
N SER A 426 10.68 13.47 2.71
CA SER A 426 9.31 13.38 2.23
C SER A 426 8.30 13.97 3.23
N SER A 427 8.49 13.70 4.53
CA SER A 427 7.66 14.21 5.62
C SER A 427 7.79 15.71 5.78
N TRP A 428 9.00 16.25 5.67
CA TRP A 428 9.27 17.69 5.72
C TRP A 428 8.63 18.42 4.53
N ASN A 429 8.79 17.87 3.33
CA ASN A 429 8.11 18.35 2.13
C ASN A 429 6.59 18.23 2.21
N ALA A 430 6.07 17.22 2.89
CA ALA A 430 4.64 17.15 3.16
C ALA A 430 4.21 18.29 4.09
N ALA A 431 4.96 18.54 5.17
CA ALA A 431 4.61 19.53 6.19
C ALA A 431 4.68 20.98 5.68
N GLY A 432 5.68 21.32 4.85
CA GLY A 432 5.97 22.68 4.39
C GLY A 432 6.18 22.86 2.87
N GLY A 433 6.03 21.82 2.06
CA GLY A 433 6.40 21.84 0.66
C GLY A 433 5.48 22.62 -0.29
N PRO A 434 5.92 22.74 -1.56
CA PRO A 434 5.29 23.60 -2.56
C PRO A 434 3.81 23.36 -2.74
N ASN A 435 3.31 22.14 -2.59
CA ASN A 435 1.90 21.84 -2.83
C ASN A 435 0.95 22.45 -1.78
N ARG A 436 1.34 22.39 -0.50
CA ARG A 436 0.55 22.99 0.59
C ARG A 436 0.71 24.50 0.58
N SER A 437 1.94 24.96 0.38
CA SER A 437 2.28 26.38 0.31
C SER A 437 1.67 27.06 -0.92
N LEU A 438 1.57 26.40 -2.08
CA LEU A 438 0.88 26.92 -3.28
C LEU A 438 -0.65 26.99 -3.09
N LEU A 439 -1.26 26.02 -2.40
CA LEU A 439 -2.69 26.05 -2.11
C LEU A 439 -3.03 27.17 -1.11
N ILE A 440 -2.22 27.30 -0.05
CA ILE A 440 -2.35 28.40 0.93
C ILE A 440 -2.00 29.74 0.27
N MET A 441 -1.01 29.78 -0.63
CA MET A 441 -0.63 30.98 -1.39
C MET A 441 -1.73 31.36 -2.37
N ALA A 442 -2.38 30.42 -3.03
CA ALA A 442 -3.54 30.67 -3.87
C ALA A 442 -4.70 31.31 -3.09
N ASP A 443 -4.98 30.82 -1.89
CA ASP A 443 -5.99 31.39 -0.99
C ASP A 443 -5.54 32.74 -0.40
N ALA A 444 -4.25 32.90 -0.06
CA ALA A 444 -3.69 34.12 0.52
C ALA A 444 -3.50 35.25 -0.51
N VAL A 445 -3.13 34.93 -1.75
CA VAL A 445 -3.09 35.88 -2.88
C VAL A 445 -4.50 36.37 -3.21
N ARG A 446 -5.53 35.57 -2.94
CA ARG A 446 -6.93 36.00 -3.04
C ARG A 446 -7.36 36.92 -1.89
N ALA A 447 -6.73 36.79 -0.73
CA ALA A 447 -7.11 37.49 0.50
C ALA A 447 -6.27 38.73 0.82
N SER A 448 -5.06 38.88 0.26
CA SER A 448 -4.24 40.07 0.47
C SER A 448 -3.24 40.30 -0.67
N SER A 449 -3.12 41.54 -1.11
CA SER A 449 -1.98 42.03 -1.91
C SER A 449 -0.75 42.22 -1.01
N ASP A 450 0.31 41.46 -1.31
CA ASP A 450 1.72 41.93 -1.24
C ASP A 450 2.67 41.55 -0.08
N ALA A 451 2.36 40.60 0.81
CA ALA A 451 3.42 40.08 1.73
C ALA A 451 3.36 38.57 2.02
N ILE A 452 2.16 37.97 2.05
CA ILE A 452 1.98 36.57 2.46
C ILE A 452 2.37 35.58 1.34
N GLY A 453 2.30 36.00 0.08
CA GLY A 453 2.67 35.14 -1.05
C GLY A 453 4.17 34.82 -1.11
N LEU A 454 5.02 35.80 -0.80
CA LEU A 454 6.48 35.64 -0.87
C LEU A 454 6.99 34.70 0.22
N SER A 455 6.44 34.77 1.44
CA SER A 455 6.85 33.90 2.55
C SER A 455 6.52 32.43 2.27
N LEU A 456 5.36 32.13 1.67
CA LEU A 456 4.95 30.77 1.31
C LEU A 456 5.80 30.19 0.16
N PHE A 457 6.17 31.01 -0.82
CA PHE A 457 7.09 30.60 -1.88
C PHE A 457 8.48 30.27 -1.32
N VAL A 458 9.00 31.09 -0.40
CA VAL A 458 10.28 30.84 0.29
C VAL A 458 10.22 29.55 1.11
N VAL A 459 9.15 29.32 1.88
CA VAL A 459 8.96 28.08 2.65
C VAL A 459 8.94 26.85 1.74
N SER A 460 8.33 26.95 0.55
CA SER A 460 8.31 25.88 -0.45
C SER A 460 9.70 25.53 -0.97
N ILE A 461 10.51 26.54 -1.26
CA ILE A 461 11.89 26.37 -1.71
C ILE A 461 12.72 25.74 -0.59
N LEU A 462 12.62 26.25 0.64
CA LEU A 462 13.35 25.72 1.78
C LEU A 462 12.98 24.26 2.07
N ALA A 463 11.70 23.90 1.92
CA ALA A 463 11.25 22.52 2.02
C ALA A 463 11.89 21.65 0.92
N ALA A 464 11.84 22.08 -0.35
CA ALA A 464 12.44 21.35 -1.46
C ALA A 464 13.96 21.16 -1.27
N LEU A 465 14.67 22.19 -0.82
CA LEU A 465 16.11 22.13 -0.50
C LEU A 465 16.39 21.15 0.63
N ALA A 466 15.57 21.14 1.69
CA ALA A 466 15.69 20.15 2.76
C ALA A 466 15.45 18.73 2.23
N GLY A 467 14.46 18.52 1.36
CA GLY A 467 14.21 17.25 0.68
C GLY A 467 15.42 16.73 -0.09
N ILE A 468 16.05 17.60 -0.90
CA ILE A 468 17.28 17.28 -1.63
C ILE A 468 18.39 16.85 -0.65
N GLY A 469 18.54 17.56 0.47
CA GLY A 469 19.50 17.20 1.52
C GLY A 469 19.24 15.82 2.13
N PHE A 470 17.98 15.51 2.46
CA PHE A 470 17.61 14.22 3.03
C PHE A 470 17.82 13.06 2.08
N ASP A 471 17.54 13.23 0.78
CA ASP A 471 17.78 12.19 -0.22
C ASP A 471 19.27 11.98 -0.50
N ALA A 472 20.07 13.06 -0.45
CA ALA A 472 21.53 12.95 -0.48
C ALA A 472 22.06 12.16 0.73
N ILE A 473 21.53 12.42 1.93
CA ILE A 473 21.86 11.66 3.15
C ILE A 473 21.42 10.20 2.99
N GLY A 474 20.23 9.95 2.45
CA GLY A 474 19.72 8.60 2.18
C GLY A 474 20.65 7.79 1.27
N GLY A 475 21.11 8.40 0.17
CA GLY A 475 22.12 7.80 -0.72
C GLY A 475 23.45 7.52 -0.01
N ALA A 476 23.96 8.45 0.80
CA ALA A 476 25.19 8.26 1.56
C ALA A 476 25.07 7.13 2.59
N VAL A 477 23.96 7.05 3.32
CA VAL A 477 23.67 5.99 4.30
C VAL A 477 23.60 4.64 3.60
N PHE A 478 22.90 4.54 2.46
CA PHE A 478 22.85 3.34 1.64
C PHE A 478 24.25 2.82 1.30
N ALA A 479 25.11 3.69 0.74
CA ALA A 479 26.46 3.32 0.34
C ALA A 479 27.36 2.95 1.54
N GLN A 480 27.22 3.65 2.66
CA GLN A 480 27.99 3.37 3.87
C GLN A 480 27.61 2.01 4.46
N VAL A 481 26.32 1.71 4.56
CA VAL A 481 25.83 0.43 5.10
C VAL A 481 26.27 -0.73 4.20
N ALA A 482 26.16 -0.58 2.88
CA ALA A 482 26.63 -1.60 1.95
C ALA A 482 28.15 -1.86 2.13
N ARG A 483 28.94 -0.79 2.24
CA ARG A 483 30.39 -0.85 2.48
C ARG A 483 30.75 -1.52 3.80
N THR A 484 30.10 -1.16 4.91
CA THR A 484 30.39 -1.75 6.23
C THR A 484 30.06 -3.23 6.30
N ASN A 485 29.14 -3.69 5.44
CA ASN A 485 28.78 -5.10 5.30
C ASN A 485 29.57 -5.81 4.18
N GLY A 486 30.72 -5.27 3.77
CA GLY A 486 31.64 -5.93 2.83
C GLY A 486 31.24 -5.83 1.36
N PHE A 487 30.27 -4.98 1.01
CA PHE A 487 29.81 -4.80 -0.37
C PHE A 487 29.95 -3.33 -0.83
N PRO A 488 31.18 -2.84 -1.07
CA PRO A 488 31.39 -1.45 -1.51
C PRO A 488 30.91 -1.26 -2.96
N ILE A 489 29.75 -0.62 -3.14
CA ILE A 489 29.17 -0.35 -4.46
C ILE A 489 29.78 0.90 -5.09
N CYS A 490 29.88 1.99 -4.32
CA CYS A 490 30.35 3.30 -4.79
C CYS A 490 30.93 4.15 -3.64
N THR A 491 31.48 5.32 -3.99
CA THR A 491 31.89 6.32 -3.00
C THR A 491 30.68 6.99 -2.35
N LEU A 492 30.83 7.44 -1.09
CA LEU A 492 29.75 8.15 -0.37
C LEU A 492 29.32 9.42 -1.10
N GLY A 493 30.28 10.14 -1.70
CA GLY A 493 30.01 11.33 -2.50
C GLY A 493 29.21 11.04 -3.77
N SER A 494 29.52 9.93 -4.46
CA SER A 494 28.75 9.47 -5.62
C SER A 494 27.30 9.18 -5.26
N ALA A 495 27.06 8.43 -4.18
CA ALA A 495 25.71 8.08 -3.75
C ALA A 495 24.91 9.31 -3.26
N ALA A 496 25.56 10.22 -2.53
CA ALA A 496 24.94 11.46 -2.09
C ALA A 496 24.56 12.37 -3.28
N ALA A 497 25.45 12.48 -4.27
CA ALA A 497 25.19 13.26 -5.48
C ALA A 497 24.04 12.66 -6.30
N ALA A 498 23.98 11.33 -6.43
CA ALA A 498 22.87 10.65 -7.10
C ALA A 498 21.54 10.93 -6.41
N GLY A 499 21.48 10.81 -5.07
CA GLY A 499 20.29 11.14 -4.28
C GLY A 499 19.85 12.59 -4.48
N ALA A 500 20.79 13.55 -4.39
CA ALA A 500 20.48 14.96 -4.59
C ALA A 500 19.92 15.25 -6.00
N VAL A 501 20.51 14.68 -7.05
CA VAL A 501 20.08 14.90 -8.43
C VAL A 501 18.70 14.31 -8.70
N TYR A 502 18.41 13.10 -8.18
CA TYR A 502 17.09 12.50 -8.27
C TYR A 502 16.02 13.47 -7.76
N SER A 503 16.23 14.00 -6.55
CA SER A 503 15.32 14.91 -5.87
C SER A 503 15.17 16.24 -6.60
N VAL A 504 16.27 16.82 -7.08
CA VAL A 504 16.21 18.07 -7.86
C VAL A 504 15.29 17.91 -9.07
N ILE A 505 15.44 16.81 -9.82
CA ILE A 505 14.63 16.55 -11.01
C ILE A 505 13.17 16.32 -10.64
N VAL A 506 12.89 15.46 -9.66
CA VAL A 506 11.52 15.17 -9.21
C VAL A 506 10.85 16.43 -8.66
N TYR A 507 11.47 17.14 -7.73
CA TYR A 507 10.86 18.31 -7.09
C TYR A 507 10.66 19.48 -8.05
N ILE A 508 11.61 19.77 -8.95
CA ILE A 508 11.46 20.87 -9.90
C ILE A 508 10.37 20.54 -10.93
N LEU A 509 10.36 19.32 -11.46
CA LEU A 509 9.39 18.92 -12.49
C LEU A 509 7.98 18.69 -11.95
N HIS A 510 7.81 18.54 -10.64
CA HIS A 510 6.49 18.48 -9.99
C HIS A 510 5.84 19.87 -9.83
N ILE A 511 6.60 20.97 -9.86
CA ILE A 511 6.03 22.33 -9.74
C ILE A 511 4.99 22.62 -10.84
N PRO A 512 5.25 22.39 -12.14
CA PRO A 512 4.26 22.57 -13.20
C PRO A 512 3.01 21.69 -13.03
N GLN A 513 3.17 20.43 -12.56
CA GLN A 513 2.03 19.54 -12.33
C GLN A 513 1.10 20.10 -11.25
N SER A 514 1.67 20.63 -10.17
CA SER A 514 0.91 21.27 -9.10
C SER A 514 0.19 22.54 -9.58
N ILE A 515 0.83 23.34 -10.42
CA ILE A 515 0.22 24.52 -11.04
C ILE A 515 -0.95 24.11 -11.97
N GLY A 516 -0.75 23.08 -12.80
CA GLY A 516 -1.79 22.55 -13.68
C GLY A 516 -3.00 22.03 -12.92
N TRP A 517 -2.77 21.30 -11.82
CA TRP A 517 -3.83 20.83 -10.92
C TRP A 517 -4.62 21.97 -10.27
N ILE A 518 -3.93 23.03 -9.84
CA ILE A 518 -4.58 24.23 -9.29
C ILE A 518 -5.40 24.94 -10.38
N SER A 519 -4.91 25.01 -11.61
CA SER A 519 -5.64 25.64 -12.72
C SER A 519 -6.91 24.85 -13.09
N LEU A 520 -6.81 23.52 -13.15
CA LEU A 520 -7.94 22.62 -13.44
C LEU A 520 -9.01 22.65 -12.35
N SER A 521 -8.62 22.78 -11.08
CA SER A 521 -9.57 22.92 -9.98
C SER A 521 -10.22 24.30 -9.91
N ARG A 522 -9.59 25.35 -10.47
CA ARG A 522 -10.14 26.71 -10.52
C ARG A 522 -11.21 26.94 -11.59
N GLY A 523 -11.15 26.24 -12.71
CA GLY A 523 -12.02 26.48 -13.88
C GLY A 523 -13.49 26.07 -13.71
N HIS A 524 -13.92 25.61 -12.54
CA HIS A 524 -15.24 24.99 -12.35
C HIS A 524 -16.04 25.50 -11.15
N HIS A 525 -15.67 26.63 -10.55
CA HIS A 525 -16.66 27.36 -9.75
C HIS A 525 -17.70 27.96 -10.70
N PRO A 526 -18.95 27.48 -10.72
CA PRO A 526 -20.01 28.23 -11.38
C PRO A 526 -19.98 29.60 -10.72
N SER A 527 -19.82 30.65 -11.53
CA SER A 527 -20.15 31.98 -11.10
C SER A 527 -21.60 31.91 -10.62
N PHE A 528 -21.79 31.89 -9.30
CA PHE A 528 -23.05 32.33 -8.72
C PHE A 528 -23.20 33.76 -9.25
N SER A 529 -23.98 33.90 -10.32
CA SER A 529 -24.51 35.18 -10.70
C SER A 529 -25.41 35.58 -9.54
N ASP A 530 -24.97 36.56 -8.77
CA ASP A 530 -25.81 37.30 -7.82
C ASP A 530 -26.88 38.06 -8.62
N SER A 531 -27.82 37.34 -9.22
CA SER A 531 -28.98 37.88 -9.90
C SER A 531 -30.20 37.04 -9.54
N ASP A 532 -31.08 37.72 -8.78
CA ASP A 532 -32.45 37.41 -8.32
C ASP A 532 -32.62 36.75 -6.95
#